data_AF-A0A5N6N3N8-F1
#
_entry.id   AF-A0A5N6N3N8-F1
#
_cell.length_a   1.000
_cell.length_b   1.000
_cell.length_c   1.000
_cell.angle_alpha   90.00
_cell.angle_beta   90.00
_cell.angle_gamma   90.00
#
_symmetry.space_group_name_H-M   'P 1'
#
loop_
_entity.id
_entity.type
_entity.pdbx_description
1 polymer ?
#
loop_
_entity_poly.entity_id
_entity_poly.type
_entity_poly.pdbx_seq_one_letter_code
_entity_poly.pdbx_strand_id
1 'polypeptide(L)'
;MTNLTFGDKHNVCAYLDPTTRNGKDFRPMIEFLRRSRIYYAISNSCHIYRSHIQSFWESARLISVDEEKASFAIQVSSTCVAPLLECGEGDV
;
A
#
# COMPACT_ATOMS: atom_id res chain seq x y z
N MET A 1 10.44 13.42 -16.49
CA MET A 1 10.57 12.26 -15.58
C MET A 1 10.83 12.79 -14.18
N THR A 2 9.91 12.56 -13.25
CA THR A 2 9.99 13.10 -11.89
C THR A 2 10.34 11.97 -10.94
N ASN A 3 11.39 12.15 -10.13
CA ASN A 3 11.74 11.19 -9.08
C ASN A 3 10.77 11.39 -7.90
N LEU A 4 10.16 10.30 -7.45
CA LEU A 4 9.27 10.30 -6.30
C LEU A 4 10.14 10.14 -5.05
N THR A 5 10.03 11.04 -4.06
CA THR A 5 10.79 10.92 -2.81
C THR A 5 10.01 10.08 -1.81
N PHE A 6 10.74 9.25 -1.03
CA PHE A 6 10.14 8.54 0.09
C PHE A 6 9.67 9.54 1.17
N GLY A 7 8.49 9.29 1.74
CA GLY A 7 7.96 10.04 2.88
C GLY A 7 7.47 9.10 3.97
N ASP A 8 7.62 9.51 5.23
CA ASP A 8 7.39 8.67 6.41
C ASP A 8 5.97 8.12 6.57
N LYS A 9 5.02 8.68 5.82
CA LYS A 9 3.59 8.33 5.82
C LYS A 9 3.17 7.53 4.58
N HIS A 10 4.09 7.19 3.69
CA HIS A 10 3.78 6.39 2.51
C HIS A 10 3.42 4.95 2.88
N ASN A 11 2.36 4.44 2.26
CA ASN A 11 1.94 3.03 2.32
C ASN A 11 1.77 2.46 3.76
N VAL A 12 1.45 3.32 4.73
CA VAL A 12 1.15 2.88 6.09
C VAL A 12 -0.26 2.28 6.11
N CYS A 13 -0.37 0.95 6.21
CA CYS A 13 -1.66 0.30 6.41
C CYS A 13 -2.25 0.73 7.76
N ALA A 14 -3.46 1.28 7.73
CA ALA A 14 -4.18 1.63 8.95
C ALA A 14 -4.81 0.37 9.54
N TYR A 15 -4.39 0.01 10.76
CA TYR A 15 -5.12 -0.98 11.56
C TYR A 15 -6.32 -0.29 12.22
N LEU A 16 -7.52 -0.67 11.79
CA LEU A 16 -8.76 -0.05 12.23
C LEU A 16 -9.37 -0.85 13.40
N ASP A 17 -8.97 -0.47 14.61
CA ASP A 17 -9.51 -1.04 15.84
C ASP A 17 -10.65 -0.18 16.42
N PRO A 18 -11.90 -0.69 16.39
CA PRO A 18 -13.05 0.05 16.92
C PRO A 18 -13.05 0.16 18.45
N THR A 19 -12.18 -0.58 19.15
CA THR A 19 -12.10 -0.55 20.62
C THR A 19 -11.25 0.62 21.14
N THR A 20 -10.43 1.21 20.27
CA THR A 20 -9.62 2.40 20.59
C THR A 20 -10.49 3.61 20.87
N ARG A 21 -9.97 4.59 21.61
CA ARG A 21 -10.70 5.82 21.96
C ARG A 21 -11.29 6.51 20.72
N ASN A 22 -10.48 6.67 19.68
CA ASN A 22 -10.92 7.30 18.43
C ASN A 22 -11.78 6.33 17.58
N GLY A 23 -11.53 5.02 17.65
CA GLY A 23 -12.27 4.02 16.88
C GLY A 23 -13.75 3.93 17.23
N LYS A 24 -14.13 4.27 18.46
CA LYS A 24 -15.53 4.29 18.90
C LYS A 24 -16.37 5.29 18.10
N ASP A 25 -15.83 6.48 17.84
CA ASP A 25 -16.52 7.55 17.12
C ASP A 25 -16.70 7.21 15.63
N PHE A 26 -15.82 6.37 15.09
CA PHE A 26 -15.83 5.96 13.68
C PHE A 26 -16.36 4.53 13.46
N ARG A 27 -16.99 3.94 14.48
CA ARG A 27 -17.42 2.54 14.44
C ARG A 27 -18.28 2.18 13.21
N PRO A 28 -19.28 2.98 12.78
CA PRO A 28 -20.05 2.66 11.58
C PRO A 28 -19.20 2.57 10.30
N MET A 29 -18.21 3.45 10.16
CA MET A 29 -17.28 3.44 9.03
C MET A 29 -16.36 2.22 9.10
N ILE A 30 -15.83 1.89 10.27
CA ILE A 30 -14.98 0.71 10.47
C ILE A 30 -15.75 -0.57 10.15
N GLU A 31 -16.99 -0.71 10.61
CA GLU A 31 -17.84 -1.86 10.31
C GLU A 31 -18.18 -1.97 8.82
N PHE A 32 -18.41 -0.85 8.13
CA PHE A 32 -18.61 -0.82 6.68
C PHE A 32 -17.36 -1.32 5.94
N LEU A 33 -16.18 -0.77 6.24
CA LEU A 33 -14.92 -1.17 5.60
C LEU A 33 -14.58 -2.64 5.89
N ARG A 34 -14.95 -3.14 7.08
CA ARG A 34 -14.77 -4.55 7.43
C ARG A 34 -15.64 -5.52 6.63
N ARG A 35 -16.70 -5.05 5.98
CA ARG A 35 -17.51 -5.87 5.06
C ARG A 35 -17.03 -5.80 3.61
N SER A 36 -16.06 -4.93 3.33
CA SER A 36 -15.51 -4.75 1.99
C SER A 36 -14.36 -5.73 1.72
N ARG A 37 -13.88 -5.77 0.46
CA ARG A 37 -12.75 -6.60 0.04
C ARG A 37 -11.42 -6.25 0.73
N ILE A 38 -11.32 -5.07 1.35
CA ILE A 38 -10.11 -4.66 2.07
C ILE A 38 -10.11 -5.07 3.55
N TYR A 39 -11.11 -5.84 4.00
CA TYR A 39 -11.22 -6.33 5.39
C TYR A 39 -9.90 -6.85 5.94
N TYR A 40 -9.24 -7.75 5.21
CA TYR A 40 -8.03 -8.41 5.68
C TYR A 40 -6.91 -7.40 5.95
N ALA A 41 -6.75 -6.42 5.05
CA ALA A 41 -5.70 -5.39 5.14
C ALA A 41 -5.90 -4.42 6.31
N ILE A 42 -7.15 -4.18 6.74
CA ILE A 42 -7.47 -3.22 7.82
C ILE A 42 -7.68 -3.87 9.19
N SER A 43 -7.92 -5.19 9.22
CA SER A 43 -8.23 -5.96 10.44
C SER A 43 -7.11 -6.88 10.90
N ASN A 44 -6.08 -7.07 10.09
CA ASN A 44 -4.87 -7.77 10.49
C ASN A 44 -3.71 -6.79 10.55
N SER A 45 -2.92 -6.88 11.62
CA SER A 45 -1.66 -6.16 11.69
C SER A 45 -0.69 -6.77 10.69
N CYS A 46 -0.55 -6.13 9.53
CA CYS A 46 0.52 -6.46 8.59
C CYS A 46 1.84 -5.94 9.16
N HIS A 47 2.89 -6.77 9.16
CA HIS A 47 4.22 -6.30 9.51
C HIS A 47 4.77 -5.49 8.34
N ILE A 48 4.82 -4.17 8.50
CA ILE A 48 5.26 -3.27 7.45
C ILE A 48 6.79 -3.16 7.48
N TYR A 49 7.44 -3.74 6.48
CA TYR A 49 8.88 -3.57 6.27
C TYR A 49 9.16 -2.20 5.66
N ARG A 50 9.56 -1.24 6.51
CA ARG A 50 9.91 0.13 6.06
C ARG A 50 11.00 0.13 5.00
N SER A 51 11.97 -0.77 5.09
CA SER A 51 13.03 -0.93 4.09
C SER A 51 12.47 -1.22 2.69
N HIS A 52 11.44 -2.07 2.58
CA HIS A 52 10.82 -2.38 1.29
C HIS A 52 10.05 -1.19 0.72
N ILE A 53 9.33 -0.43 1.57
CA ILE A 53 8.66 0.80 1.14
C ILE A 53 9.69 1.81 0.65
N GLN A 54 10.78 2.00 1.39
CA GLN A 54 11.85 2.91 1.01
C GLN A 54 12.47 2.51 -0.33
N SER A 55 12.89 1.25 -0.48
CA SER A 55 13.47 0.75 -1.74
C SER A 55 12.51 0.88 -2.92
N PHE A 56 11.21 0.67 -2.70
CA PHE A 56 10.20 0.92 -3.73
C PHE A 56 10.24 2.38 -4.19
N TRP A 57 10.12 3.34 -3.27
CA TRP A 57 10.07 4.77 -3.61
C TRP A 57 11.38 5.30 -4.18
N GLU A 58 12.52 4.83 -3.70
CA GLU A 58 13.84 5.17 -4.27
C GLU A 58 14.00 4.71 -5.74
N SER A 59 13.31 3.64 -6.12
CA SER A 59 13.32 3.12 -7.50
C SER A 59 12.20 3.65 -8.39
N ALA A 60 11.15 4.24 -7.78
CA ALA A 60 9.94 4.62 -8.47
C ALA A 60 10.15 5.86 -9.35
N ARG A 61 9.87 5.71 -10.65
CA ARG A 61 9.89 6.81 -11.62
C ARG A 61 8.52 7.00 -12.24
N LEU A 62 8.09 8.26 -12.32
CA LEU A 62 6.88 8.64 -13.04
C LEU A 62 7.20 8.82 -14.53
N ILE A 63 6.48 8.10 -15.39
CA ILE A 63 6.66 8.10 -16.84
C ILE A 63 5.33 8.49 -17.50
N SER A 64 5.38 9.39 -18.49
CA SER A 64 4.24 9.66 -19.37
C SER A 64 4.10 8.53 -20.39
N VAL A 65 2.91 7.93 -20.45
CA VAL A 65 2.58 6.89 -21.43
C VAL A 65 1.91 7.50 -22.64
N ASP A 66 1.08 8.53 -22.43
CA ASP A 66 0.39 9.30 -23.46
C ASP A 66 0.19 10.73 -22.94
N GLU A 67 0.87 11.70 -23.55
CA GLU A 67 0.83 13.10 -23.13
C GLU A 67 -0.50 13.78 -23.50
N GLU A 68 -1.17 13.33 -24.56
CA GLU A 68 -2.46 13.89 -24.98
C GLU A 68 -3.60 13.44 -24.05
N LYS A 69 -3.48 12.24 -23.48
CA LYS A 69 -4.48 11.69 -22.53
C LYS A 69 -4.11 11.87 -21.07
N ALA A 70 -3.00 12.53 -20.77
CA ALA A 70 -2.44 12.64 -19.42
C ALA A 70 -2.36 11.27 -18.72
N SER A 71 -1.91 10.24 -19.45
CA SER A 71 -1.72 8.90 -18.91
C SER A 71 -0.31 8.77 -18.32
N PHE A 72 -0.22 8.34 -17.07
CA PHE A 72 1.04 8.15 -16.36
C PHE A 72 1.18 6.72 -15.85
N ALA A 73 2.40 6.19 -15.92
CA ALA A 73 2.78 4.92 -15.31
C ALA A 73 3.88 5.14 -14.27
N ILE A 74 3.90 4.27 -13.26
CA ILE A 74 5.00 4.18 -12.30
C ILE A 74 5.85 2.99 -12.71
N GLN A 75 7.08 3.27 -13.12
CA GLN A 75 8.08 2.23 -13.34
C GLN A 75 8.89 2.03 -12.06
N VAL A 76 9.03 0.77 -11.64
CA VAL A 76 9.82 0.37 -10.47
C VAL A 76 10.81 -0.71 -10.85
N SER A 77 11.87 -0.87 -10.06
CA SER A 77 12.86 -1.94 -10.27
C SER A 77 12.24 -3.31 -9.98
N SER A 78 12.52 -4.32 -10.82
CA SER A 78 12.04 -5.70 -10.62
C SER A 78 12.51 -6.31 -9.30
N THR A 79 13.69 -5.90 -8.82
CA THR A 79 14.25 -6.31 -7.52
C THR A 79 13.41 -5.86 -6.31
N CYS A 80 12.57 -4.82 -6.46
CA CYS A 80 11.65 -4.37 -5.41
C CYS A 80 10.36 -5.20 -5.36
N VAL A 81 10.03 -5.92 -6.44
CA VAL A 81 8.75 -6.63 -6.60
C VAL A 81 8.91 -8.14 -6.40
N ALA A 82 10.09 -8.70 -6.66
CA ALA A 82 10.36 -10.13 -6.52
C ALA A 82 9.98 -10.74 -5.15
N PRO A 83 10.28 -10.09 -3.99
CA PRO A 83 9.90 -10.64 -2.69
C PRO A 83 8.39 -10.69 -2.44
N LEU A 84 7.58 -9.92 -3.19
CA LEU A 84 6.13 -9.86 -3.04
C LEU A 84 5.39 -10.90 -3.89
N LEU A 85 6.04 -11.42 -4.94
CA LEU A 85 5.47 -12.45 -5.82
C LEU A 85 5.70 -13.87 -5.28
N GLU A 86 6.79 -14.10 -4.55
CA GLU A 86 7.11 -15.41 -3.97
C GLU A 86 6.20 -15.82 -2.80
N CYS A 87 5.46 -14.88 -2.20
CA CYS A 87 4.46 -15.19 -1.16
C CYS A 87 3.14 -15.80 -1.69
N GLY A 88 3.04 -16.07 -3.00
CA GLY A 88 1.81 -16.54 -3.67
C GLY A 88 1.73 -18.04 -4.00
N GLU A 89 2.82 -18.80 -3.86
CA GLU A 89 2.84 -20.25 -4.11
C GLU A 89 2.92 -21.03 -2.79
N GLY A 90 1.90 -20.87 -1.96
CA GLY A 90 1.64 -21.75 -0.82
C GLY A 90 0.50 -22.70 -1.18
N ASP A 91 0.80 -24.00 -1.21
CA ASP A 91 -0.06 -25.10 -1.61
C ASP A 91 -1.49 -25.03 -1.04
N VAL A 92 -2.49 -25.16 -1.93
CA VAL A 92 -3.84 -25.65 -1.63
C VAL A 92 -4.13 -26.84 -2.53
#